data_AF-A0A9D4NCB7-F1
#
_entry.id   AF-A0A9D4NCB7-F1
#
_cell.length_a   1.000
_cell.length_b   1.000
_cell.length_c   1.000
_cell.angle_alpha   90.00
_cell.angle_beta   90.00
_cell.angle_gamma   90.00
#
_symmetry.space_group_name_H-M   'P 1'
#
loop_
_entity.id
_entity.type
_entity.pdbx_description
1 polymer ?
#
loop_
_entity_poly.entity_id
_entity_poly.type
_entity_poly.pdbx_seq_one_letter_code
_entity_poly.pdbx_strand_id
1 'polypeptide(L)'
;MSSSDAIKGPTSGRENRNVYILSAAFTAIFTAYIALQNLQSSLNQAAGLGIISLSCMYACIILSGILAPAVISAVGEKRIIVFSFICHVIYTGTNFYPTFGTLIPSSVLLGITAGPMWTSQSVYLSDMALSYASRTGADGHAILSKFNGIFFSMYETTQITGNLISSLVLQQGSYNNTASNDTVKYCGRE
;
A
#
# COMPACT_ATOMS: atom_id res chain seq x y z
N MET A 1 -14.06 11.13 -49.14
CA MET A 1 -13.65 9.74 -49.41
C MET A 1 -12.77 9.31 -48.25
N SER A 2 -13.31 8.44 -47.36
CA SER A 2 -12.64 7.56 -46.37
C SER A 2 -11.43 8.09 -45.57
N SER A 3 -11.37 8.04 -44.24
CA SER A 3 -12.02 7.14 -43.29
C SER A 3 -11.96 7.79 -41.90
N SER A 4 -13.10 7.91 -41.24
CA SER A 4 -13.12 8.04 -39.78
C SER A 4 -12.62 6.70 -39.24
N ASP A 5 -11.35 6.64 -38.87
CA ASP A 5 -10.84 5.56 -38.03
C ASP A 5 -11.54 5.67 -36.68
N ALA A 6 -12.68 4.98 -36.60
CA ALA A 6 -13.29 4.61 -35.34
C ALA A 6 -12.26 3.76 -34.59
N ILE A 7 -11.48 4.44 -33.74
CA ILE A 7 -10.67 3.81 -32.70
C ILE A 7 -11.67 3.00 -31.88
N LYS A 8 -11.76 1.70 -32.19
CA LYS A 8 -12.58 0.72 -31.50
C LYS A 8 -11.93 0.49 -30.14
N GLY A 9 -12.07 1.47 -29.27
CA GLY A 9 -11.56 1.46 -27.93
C GLY A 9 -12.21 0.31 -27.14
N PRO A 10 -11.55 -0.23 -26.10
CA PRO A 10 -12.08 -1.35 -25.32
C PRO A 10 -13.48 -1.04 -24.75
N THR A 11 -14.35 -2.05 -24.64
CA THR A 11 -15.75 -1.94 -24.19
C THR A 11 -15.94 -1.11 -22.92
N SER A 12 -17.03 -0.32 -22.89
CA SER A 12 -17.45 0.72 -21.91
C SER A 12 -17.52 0.34 -20.40
N GLY A 13 -16.93 -0.77 -19.97
CA GLY A 13 -16.84 -1.18 -18.57
C GLY A 13 -15.45 -1.64 -18.12
N ARG A 14 -14.44 -1.55 -19.00
CA ARG A 14 -13.09 -2.05 -18.70
C ARG A 14 -12.34 -1.12 -17.76
N GLU A 15 -12.51 0.18 -17.86
CA GLU A 15 -11.91 1.19 -16.97
C GLU A 15 -12.44 1.00 -15.54
N ASN A 16 -13.76 0.95 -15.37
CA ASN A 16 -14.39 0.67 -14.08
C ASN A 16 -13.89 -0.65 -13.48
N ARG A 17 -13.85 -1.72 -14.28
CA ARG A 17 -13.34 -3.02 -13.83
C ARG A 17 -11.87 -2.94 -13.43
N ASN A 18 -11.03 -2.20 -14.17
CA ASN A 18 -9.63 -2.03 -13.84
C ASN A 18 -9.43 -1.28 -12.52
N VAL A 19 -10.25 -0.26 -12.25
CA VAL A 19 -10.23 0.46 -10.97
C VAL A 19 -10.57 -0.48 -9.82
N TYR A 20 -11.64 -1.28 -9.94
CA TYR A 20 -11.99 -2.25 -8.90
C TYR A 20 -10.90 -3.31 -8.69
N ILE A 21 -10.28 -3.82 -9.77
CA ILE A 21 -9.17 -4.78 -9.67
C ILE A 21 -7.97 -4.14 -8.97
N LEU A 22 -7.62 -2.90 -9.33
CA LEU A 22 -6.51 -2.19 -8.71
C LEU A 22 -6.77 -1.95 -7.22
N SER A 23 -7.94 -1.44 -6.86
CA SER A 23 -8.34 -1.21 -5.48
C SER A 23 -8.28 -2.49 -4.67
N ALA A 24 -8.85 -3.60 -5.16
CA ALA A 24 -8.82 -4.88 -4.47
C ALA A 24 -7.38 -5.42 -4.28
N ALA A 25 -6.51 -5.25 -5.29
CA ALA A 25 -5.11 -5.66 -5.19
C ALA A 25 -4.34 -4.82 -4.14
N PHE A 26 -4.53 -3.50 -4.15
CA PHE A 26 -3.98 -2.62 -3.13
C PHE A 26 -4.48 -3.01 -1.74
N THR A 27 -5.79 -3.22 -1.57
CA THR A 27 -6.37 -3.65 -0.30
C THR A 27 -5.72 -4.95 0.20
N ALA A 28 -5.63 -5.99 -0.64
CA ALA A 28 -5.06 -7.27 -0.22
C ALA A 28 -3.61 -7.17 0.26
N ILE A 29 -2.77 -6.44 -0.47
CA ILE A 29 -1.34 -6.28 -0.15
C ILE A 29 -1.15 -5.38 1.07
N PHE A 30 -1.87 -4.27 1.13
CA PHE A 30 -1.75 -3.34 2.24
C PHE A 30 -2.36 -3.86 3.53
N THR A 31 -3.40 -4.71 3.51
CA THR A 31 -3.88 -5.36 4.74
C THR A 31 -2.76 -6.13 5.45
N ALA A 32 -1.99 -6.93 4.70
CA ALA A 32 -0.87 -7.68 5.27
C ALA A 32 0.24 -6.75 5.76
N TYR A 33 0.57 -5.71 4.98
CA TYR A 33 1.58 -4.73 5.34
C TYR A 33 1.22 -3.91 6.59
N ILE A 34 -0.02 -3.41 6.68
CA ILE A 34 -0.52 -2.65 7.84
C ILE A 34 -0.52 -3.52 9.09
N ALA A 35 -0.97 -4.78 8.99
CA ALA A 35 -0.88 -5.71 10.12
C ALA A 35 0.56 -5.87 10.61
N LEU A 36 1.51 -6.12 9.69
CA LEU A 36 2.93 -6.23 10.03
C LEU A 36 3.50 -4.93 10.59
N GLN A 37 3.15 -3.78 10.02
CA GLN A 37 3.58 -2.47 10.46
C GLN A 37 3.16 -2.20 11.91
N ASN A 38 1.91 -2.50 12.25
CA ASN A 38 1.39 -2.34 13.61
C ASN A 38 2.04 -3.30 14.60
N LEU A 39 2.44 -4.49 14.13
CA LEU A 39 3.11 -5.50 14.94
C LEU A 39 4.64 -5.32 15.02
N GLN A 40 5.29 -4.53 14.16
CA GLN A 40 6.75 -4.47 14.07
C GLN A 40 7.42 -4.14 15.40
N SER A 41 6.93 -3.12 16.09
CA SER A 41 7.49 -2.67 17.37
C SER A 41 7.26 -3.70 18.48
N SER A 42 6.22 -4.53 18.39
CA SER A 42 5.88 -5.56 19.38
C SER A 42 6.58 -6.90 19.11
N LEU A 43 6.70 -7.33 17.84
CA LEU A 43 7.32 -8.60 17.47
C LEU A 43 8.85 -8.51 17.40
N ASN A 44 9.39 -7.41 16.89
CA ASN A 44 10.83 -7.23 16.66
C ASN A 44 11.43 -6.23 17.67
N GLN A 45 11.16 -6.47 18.96
CA GLN A 45 11.67 -5.65 20.06
C GLN A 45 13.19 -5.79 20.26
N ALA A 46 13.76 -6.95 19.90
CA ALA A 46 15.18 -7.22 20.05
C ALA A 46 16.02 -6.15 19.33
N ALA A 47 16.78 -5.37 20.12
CA ALA A 47 17.61 -4.25 19.67
C ALA A 47 16.89 -3.19 18.81
N GLY A 48 15.55 -3.08 18.90
CA GLY A 48 14.76 -2.11 18.14
C GLY A 48 14.67 -2.38 16.63
N LEU A 49 14.96 -3.61 16.19
CA LEU A 49 15.00 -4.02 14.79
C LEU A 49 13.76 -3.58 13.99
N GLY A 50 12.56 -3.76 14.55
CA GLY A 50 11.30 -3.41 13.88
C GLY A 50 11.13 -1.90 13.65
N ILE A 51 11.48 -1.08 14.65
CA ILE A 51 11.39 0.38 14.54
C ILE A 51 12.45 0.90 13.56
N ILE A 52 13.70 0.43 13.66
CA ILE A 52 14.78 0.81 12.74
C ILE A 52 14.40 0.48 11.29
N SER A 53 13.84 -0.71 11.06
CA SER A 53 13.37 -1.14 9.74
C SER A 53 12.30 -0.19 9.18
N LEU A 54 11.27 0.15 9.97
CA LEU A 54 10.22 1.08 9.55
C LEU A 54 10.77 2.48 9.31
N SER A 55 11.62 3.01 10.19
CA SER A 55 12.25 4.32 10.02
C SER A 55 13.05 4.39 8.72
N CYS A 56 13.82 3.35 8.41
CA CYS A 56 14.59 3.28 7.17
C CYS A 56 13.69 3.26 5.94
N MET A 57 12.63 2.44 5.96
CA MET A 57 11.64 2.40 4.88
C MET A 57 11.01 3.77 4.64
N TYR A 58 10.51 4.45 5.68
CA TYR A 58 9.89 5.77 5.52
C TYR A 58 10.89 6.84 5.04
N ALA A 59 12.14 6.81 5.51
CA ALA A 59 13.19 7.68 5.00
C ALA A 59 13.41 7.46 3.49
N CYS A 60 13.47 6.21 3.04
CA CYS A 60 13.58 5.87 1.62
C CYS A 60 12.34 6.26 0.81
N ILE A 61 11.13 6.22 1.38
CA ILE A 61 9.90 6.69 0.71
C ILE A 61 10.01 8.19 0.42
N ILE A 62 10.45 8.98 1.41
CA ILE A 62 10.61 10.43 1.24
C ILE A 62 11.62 10.73 0.13
N LEU A 63 12.77 10.06 0.13
CA LEU A 63 13.81 10.25 -0.88
C LEU A 63 13.34 9.83 -2.27
N SER A 64 12.63 8.70 -2.38
CA SER A 64 12.14 8.19 -3.67
C SER A 64 10.96 8.99 -4.22
N GLY A 65 10.15 9.60 -3.36
CA GLY A 65 9.02 10.44 -3.76
C GLY A 65 9.44 11.64 -4.61
N ILE A 66 10.63 12.22 -4.36
CA ILE A 66 11.18 13.33 -5.15
C ILE A 66 11.47 12.90 -6.59
N LEU A 67 11.94 11.66 -6.77
CA LEU A 67 12.28 11.09 -8.09
C LEU A 67 11.09 10.38 -8.75
N ALA A 68 9.94 10.27 -8.08
CA ALA A 68 8.80 9.50 -8.56
C ALA A 68 8.32 9.92 -9.97
N PRO A 69 8.15 11.22 -10.31
CA PRO A 69 7.72 11.60 -11.66
C PRO A 69 8.72 11.20 -12.75
N ALA A 70 10.02 11.28 -12.47
CA ALA A 70 11.08 10.90 -13.40
C ALA A 70 11.16 9.38 -13.61
N VAL A 71 10.96 8.60 -12.55
CA VAL A 71 10.93 7.13 -12.63
C VAL A 71 9.69 6.65 -13.40
N ILE A 72 8.54 7.29 -13.16
CA ILE A 72 7.28 6.96 -13.85
C ILE A 72 7.37 7.21 -15.35
N SER A 73 7.92 8.35 -15.77
CA SER A 73 8.06 8.66 -17.19
C SER A 73 9.02 7.72 -17.93
N ALA A 74 10.04 7.20 -17.25
CA ALA A 74 11.00 6.27 -17.86
C ALA A 74 10.50 4.82 -17.92
N VAL A 75 9.81 4.34 -16.88
CA VAL A 75 9.46 2.91 -16.73
C VAL A 75 7.99 2.62 -17.08
N GLY A 76 7.09 3.56 -16.81
CA GLY A 76 5.64 3.43 -16.92
C GLY A 76 4.96 3.02 -15.61
N GLU A 77 3.77 3.56 -15.36
CA GLU A 77 3.06 3.47 -14.08
C GLU A 77 2.64 2.03 -13.72
N LYS A 78 2.21 1.23 -14.71
CA LYS A 78 1.80 -0.16 -14.47
C LYS A 78 2.95 -1.05 -13.98
N ARG A 79 4.14 -0.89 -14.57
CA ARG A 79 5.31 -1.71 -14.22
C ARG A 79 5.79 -1.40 -12.81
N ILE A 80 5.73 -0.13 -12.42
CA ILE A 80 6.08 0.31 -11.06
C ILE A 80 5.12 -0.31 -10.04
N ILE A 81 3.81 -0.25 -10.27
CA ILE A 81 2.82 -0.86 -9.35
C ILE A 81 3.10 -2.36 -9.16
N VAL A 82 3.33 -3.11 -10.24
CA VAL A 82 3.64 -4.55 -10.18
C VAL A 82 4.95 -4.81 -9.44
N PHE A 83 5.99 -4.03 -9.70
CA PHE A 83 7.28 -4.18 -9.02
C PHE A 83 7.15 -3.89 -7.52
N SER A 84 6.43 -2.84 -7.14
CA SER A 84 6.21 -2.50 -5.74
C SER A 84 5.41 -3.57 -5.02
N PHE A 85 4.44 -4.22 -5.67
CA PHE A 85 3.72 -5.37 -5.09
C PHE A 85 4.65 -6.54 -4.79
N ILE A 86 5.60 -6.84 -5.68
CA ILE A 86 6.61 -7.88 -5.43
C ILE A 86 7.48 -7.49 -4.22
N CYS A 87 7.90 -6.22 -4.12
CA CYS A 87 8.66 -5.74 -2.97
C CYS A 87 7.88 -5.85 -1.65
N HIS A 88 6.57 -5.59 -1.64
CA HIS A 88 5.72 -5.80 -0.46
C HIS A 88 5.68 -7.27 -0.05
N VAL A 89 5.52 -8.19 -1.01
CA VAL A 89 5.53 -9.64 -0.74
C VAL A 89 6.88 -10.09 -0.19
N ILE A 90 8.00 -9.57 -0.73
CA ILE A 90 9.34 -9.86 -0.22
C ILE A 90 9.47 -9.37 1.23
N TYR A 91 9.05 -8.14 1.53
CA TYR A 91 9.08 -7.59 2.89
C TYR A 91 8.25 -8.45 3.86
N THR A 92 7.03 -8.83 3.48
CA THR A 92 6.20 -9.78 4.24
C THR A 92 6.89 -11.13 4.42
N GLY A 93 7.55 -11.65 3.39
CA GLY A 93 8.32 -12.89 3.44
C GLY A 93 9.51 -12.84 4.40
N THR A 94 10.26 -11.74 4.41
CA THR A 94 11.40 -11.57 5.34
C THR A 94 10.96 -11.47 6.80
N ASN A 95 9.70 -11.14 7.06
CA ASN A 95 9.16 -11.12 8.41
C ASN A 95 8.95 -12.51 9.03
N PHE A 96 9.02 -13.60 8.25
CA PHE A 96 9.05 -14.96 8.81
C PHE A 96 10.38 -15.27 9.50
N TYR A 97 11.48 -14.63 9.08
CA TYR A 97 12.81 -14.75 9.69
C TYR A 97 13.45 -13.37 9.86
N PRO A 98 12.98 -12.58 10.84
CA PRO A 98 13.39 -11.20 11.00
C PRO A 98 14.80 -11.12 11.58
N THR A 99 15.77 -10.75 10.75
CA THR A 99 17.15 -10.44 11.16
C THR A 99 17.57 -9.10 10.60
N PHE A 100 18.59 -8.47 11.18
CA PHE A 100 19.15 -7.21 10.65
C PHE A 100 19.54 -7.32 9.17
N GLY A 101 20.10 -8.47 8.76
CA GLY A 101 20.54 -8.71 7.39
C GLY A 101 19.43 -8.97 6.37
N THR A 102 18.24 -9.39 6.81
CA THR A 102 17.10 -9.67 5.91
C THR A 102 16.08 -8.53 5.91
N LEU A 103 15.75 -8.02 7.09
CA LEU A 103 14.67 -7.06 7.26
C LEU A 103 15.06 -5.66 6.78
N ILE A 104 16.26 -5.17 7.10
CA ILE A 104 16.69 -3.82 6.70
C ILE A 104 16.83 -3.69 5.18
N PRO A 105 17.49 -4.62 4.44
CA PRO A 105 17.56 -4.49 2.99
C PRO A 105 16.18 -4.56 2.32
N SER A 106 15.29 -5.41 2.84
CA SER A 106 13.92 -5.51 2.33
C SER A 106 13.12 -4.22 2.56
N SER A 107 13.33 -3.54 3.69
CA SER A 107 12.64 -2.31 4.05
C SER A 107 13.13 -1.11 3.23
N VAL A 108 14.44 -1.04 2.94
CA VAL A 108 15.03 -0.08 1.99
C VAL A 108 14.46 -0.30 0.59
N LEU A 109 14.43 -1.55 0.11
CA LEU A 109 13.91 -1.88 -1.22
C LEU A 109 12.42 -1.52 -1.33
N LEU A 110 11.63 -1.83 -0.30
CA LEU A 110 10.24 -1.44 -0.22
C LEU A 110 10.09 0.09 -0.21
N GLY A 111 10.91 0.79 0.58
CA GLY A 111 10.84 2.24 0.70
C GLY A 111 11.16 2.98 -0.61
N ILE A 112 12.16 2.50 -1.36
CA ILE A 112 12.52 3.07 -2.67
C ILE A 112 11.38 2.92 -3.69
N THR A 113 10.60 1.85 -3.59
CA THR A 113 9.53 1.54 -4.55
C THR A 113 8.18 2.08 -4.15
N ALA A 114 7.94 2.28 -2.85
CA ALA A 114 6.66 2.75 -2.32
C ALA A 114 6.36 4.22 -2.67
N GLY A 115 7.36 5.10 -2.74
CA GLY A 115 7.17 6.48 -3.21
C GLY A 115 6.62 6.54 -4.64
N PRO A 116 7.36 6.00 -5.64
CA PRO A 116 6.89 5.92 -7.03
C PRO A 116 5.59 5.14 -7.21
N MET A 117 5.30 4.14 -6.37
CA MET A 117 4.05 3.38 -6.42
C MET A 117 2.82 4.24 -6.14
N TRP A 118 2.84 5.05 -5.07
CA TRP A 118 1.71 5.90 -4.72
C TRP A 118 1.43 6.94 -5.81
N THR A 119 2.49 7.53 -6.35
CA THR A 119 2.37 8.44 -7.50
C THR A 119 1.83 7.71 -8.75
N SER A 120 2.33 6.50 -9.05
CA SER A 120 1.88 5.68 -10.17
C SER A 120 0.41 5.30 -10.05
N GLN A 121 -0.06 4.97 -8.85
CA GLN A 121 -1.47 4.66 -8.58
C GLN A 121 -2.37 5.85 -8.89
N SER A 122 -1.99 7.05 -8.44
CA SER A 122 -2.77 8.28 -8.68
C SER A 122 -2.81 8.67 -10.15
N VAL A 123 -1.68 8.53 -10.86
CA VAL A 123 -1.60 8.75 -12.32
C VAL A 123 -2.46 7.73 -13.06
N TYR A 124 -2.34 6.45 -12.72
CA TYR A 124 -3.13 5.39 -13.36
C TYR A 124 -4.65 5.61 -13.19
N LEU A 125 -5.07 6.04 -12.00
CA LEU A 125 -6.48 6.33 -11.73
C LEU A 125 -6.97 7.55 -12.52
N SER A 126 -6.10 8.56 -12.66
CA SER A 126 -6.33 9.73 -13.52
C SER A 126 -6.49 9.34 -14.98
N ASP A 127 -5.62 8.48 -15.50
CA ASP A 127 -5.71 8.00 -16.88
C ASP A 127 -6.98 7.19 -17.14
N MET A 128 -7.38 6.33 -16.19
CA MET A 128 -8.65 5.59 -16.31
C MET A 128 -9.86 6.53 -16.26
N ALA A 129 -9.84 7.55 -15.41
CA ALA A 129 -10.90 8.54 -15.31
C ALA A 129 -11.03 9.38 -16.59
N LEU A 130 -9.92 9.89 -17.11
CA LEU A 130 -9.88 10.66 -18.35
C LEU A 130 -10.31 9.82 -19.56
N SER A 131 -9.84 8.57 -19.64
CA SER A 131 -10.26 7.66 -20.70
C SER A 131 -11.77 7.37 -20.64
N TYR A 132 -12.31 7.14 -19.44
CA TYR A 132 -13.74 6.93 -19.25
C TYR A 132 -14.57 8.19 -19.56
N ALA A 133 -14.10 9.37 -19.16
CA ALA A 133 -14.73 10.66 -19.45
C ALA A 133 -14.80 10.95 -20.95
N SER A 134 -13.70 10.71 -21.66
CA SER A 134 -13.61 10.93 -23.12
C SER A 134 -14.62 10.09 -23.92
N ARG A 135 -15.03 8.93 -23.39
CA ARG A 135 -15.98 8.02 -24.03
C ARG A 135 -17.44 8.29 -23.68
N THR A 136 -17.68 8.72 -22.44
CA THR A 136 -19.03 8.95 -21.91
C THR A 136 -19.50 10.38 -22.09
N GLY A 137 -18.60 11.30 -22.47
CA GLY A 137 -18.88 12.74 -22.55
C GLY A 137 -19.12 13.39 -21.19
N ALA A 138 -18.80 12.70 -20.10
CA ALA A 138 -18.96 13.18 -18.74
C ALA A 138 -17.74 13.99 -18.28
N ASP A 139 -17.92 14.80 -17.23
CA ASP A 139 -16.85 15.61 -16.67
C ASP A 139 -15.71 14.74 -16.08
N GLY A 140 -14.48 14.99 -16.54
CA GLY A 140 -13.29 14.23 -16.15
C GLY A 140 -12.97 14.36 -14.66
N HIS A 141 -13.16 15.55 -14.08
CA HIS A 141 -12.92 15.80 -12.66
C HIS A 141 -13.92 15.09 -11.76
N ALA A 142 -15.20 15.05 -12.16
CA ALA A 142 -16.24 14.30 -11.46
C ALA A 142 -15.96 12.80 -11.47
N ILE A 143 -15.54 12.23 -12.61
CA ILE A 143 -15.19 10.80 -12.70
C ILE A 143 -13.92 10.49 -11.90
N LEU A 144 -12.91 11.35 -11.99
CA LEU A 144 -11.67 11.19 -11.23
C LEU A 144 -11.92 11.17 -9.72
N SER A 145 -12.77 12.08 -9.24
CA SER A 145 -13.20 12.12 -7.84
C SER A 145 -13.94 10.85 -7.44
N LYS A 146 -14.83 10.34 -8.30
CA LYS A 146 -15.53 9.06 -8.06
C LYS A 146 -14.56 7.89 -7.96
N PHE A 147 -13.61 7.78 -8.89
CA PHE A 147 -12.64 6.70 -8.91
C PHE A 147 -11.68 6.75 -7.72
N ASN A 148 -11.18 7.95 -7.35
CA ASN A 148 -10.41 8.15 -6.12
C ASN A 148 -11.22 7.76 -4.89
N GLY A 149 -12.49 8.19 -4.81
CA GLY A 149 -13.38 7.84 -3.71
C GLY A 149 -13.54 6.32 -3.56
N ILE A 150 -13.77 5.60 -4.66
CA ILE A 150 -13.88 4.12 -4.64
C ILE A 150 -12.56 3.49 -4.17
N PHE A 151 -11.43 3.94 -4.72
CA PHE A 151 -10.11 3.42 -4.34
C PHE A 151 -9.81 3.62 -2.86
N PHE A 152 -9.92 4.85 -2.35
CA PHE A 152 -9.63 5.15 -0.96
C PHE A 152 -10.62 4.52 0.00
N SER A 153 -11.91 4.42 -0.37
CA SER A 153 -12.91 3.73 0.45
C SER A 153 -12.56 2.26 0.66
N MET A 154 -12.09 1.56 -0.38
CA MET A 154 -11.63 0.18 -0.26
C MET A 154 -10.29 0.09 0.46
N TYR A 155 -9.37 1.04 0.21
CA TYR A 155 -8.07 1.07 0.86
C TYR A 155 -8.17 1.26 2.39
N GLU A 156 -9.04 2.15 2.88
CA GLU A 156 -9.17 2.39 4.33
C GLU A 156 -9.68 1.17 5.11
N THR A 157 -10.37 0.22 4.45
CA THR A 157 -10.74 -1.05 5.10
C THR A 157 -9.53 -1.90 5.52
N THR A 158 -8.35 -1.65 4.94
CA THR A 158 -7.08 -2.28 5.34
C THR A 158 -6.67 -1.90 6.76
N GLN A 159 -6.98 -0.69 7.21
CA GLN A 159 -6.69 -0.24 8.57
C GLN A 159 -7.51 -1.03 9.59
N ILE A 160 -8.80 -1.22 9.32
CA ILE A 160 -9.70 -1.99 10.21
C ILE A 160 -9.24 -3.45 10.26
N THR A 161 -9.08 -4.08 9.10
CA THR A 161 -8.70 -5.49 9.01
C THR A 161 -7.29 -5.76 9.52
N GLY A 162 -6.32 -4.91 9.20
CA GLY A 162 -4.94 -5.04 9.65
C GLY A 162 -4.79 -4.87 11.17
N ASN A 163 -5.50 -3.91 11.77
CA ASN A 163 -5.55 -3.77 13.22
C ASN A 163 -6.22 -4.96 13.91
N LEU A 164 -7.30 -5.50 13.34
CA LEU A 164 -7.97 -6.68 13.87
C LEU A 164 -7.05 -7.91 13.86
N ILE A 165 -6.36 -8.15 12.73
CA ILE A 165 -5.37 -9.24 12.62
C ILE A 165 -4.27 -9.07 13.66
N SER A 166 -3.75 -7.86 13.83
CA SER A 166 -2.70 -7.56 14.82
C SER A 166 -3.17 -7.88 16.25
N SER A 167 -4.38 -7.46 16.60
CA SER A 167 -4.97 -7.74 17.91
C SER A 167 -5.13 -9.24 18.18
N LEU A 168 -5.69 -9.99 17.22
CA LEU A 168 -5.90 -11.44 17.36
C LEU A 168 -4.57 -12.20 17.55
N VAL A 169 -3.53 -11.83 16.80
CA VAL A 169 -2.20 -12.44 16.90
C VAL A 169 -1.56 -12.17 18.27
N LEU A 170 -1.66 -10.94 18.78
CA LEU A 170 -1.12 -10.59 20.10
C LEU A 170 -1.90 -11.25 21.24
N GLN A 171 -3.23 -11.37 21.11
CA GLN A 171 -4.08 -11.95 22.15
C GLN A 171 -3.80 -13.45 22.36
N GLN A 172 -3.45 -14.18 21.30
CA GLN A 172 -3.01 -15.57 21.39
C GLN A 172 -1.67 -15.73 22.15
N GLY A 173 -0.75 -14.77 22.02
CA GLY A 173 0.51 -14.78 22.76
C GLY A 173 0.35 -14.45 24.25
N SER A 174 -0.59 -13.56 24.60
CA SER A 174 -0.81 -13.10 25.98
C SER A 174 -1.73 -14.00 26.82
N TYR A 175 -2.51 -14.90 26.22
CA TYR A 175 -3.41 -15.81 26.94
C TYR A 175 -2.68 -16.86 27.80
N ASN A 176 -1.35 -16.97 27.69
CA ASN A 176 -0.55 -17.95 28.41
C ASN A 176 0.33 -17.38 29.55
N ASN A 177 0.05 -16.16 30.02
CA ASN A 177 0.69 -15.63 31.24
C ASN A 177 -0.29 -15.64 32.41
N THR A 178 -0.18 -16.70 33.19
CA THR A 178 -0.55 -16.81 34.60
C THR A 178 -0.28 -15.50 35.34
N ALA A 179 -1.30 -14.96 36.00
CA ALA A 179 -1.26 -14.02 37.13
C ALA A 179 0.12 -13.38 37.44
N SER A 180 0.47 -12.29 36.76
CA SER A 180 1.48 -11.35 37.27
C SER A 180 0.78 -10.15 37.89
N ASN A 181 0.82 -10.12 39.22
CA ASN A 181 0.54 -8.94 40.06
C ASN A 181 1.61 -7.87 39.81
N ASP A 182 1.62 -7.27 38.62
CA ASP A 182 2.48 -6.13 38.33
C ASP A 182 1.66 -4.84 38.29
N THR A 183 2.18 -3.87 39.03
CA THR A 183 1.62 -2.57 39.34
C THR A 183 1.22 -1.84 38.06
N VAL A 184 -0.09 -1.64 37.86
CA VAL A 184 -0.63 -0.82 36.78
C VAL A 184 -0.13 0.62 37.00
N LYS A 185 0.99 0.98 36.37
CA LYS A 185 1.42 2.36 36.27
C LYS A 185 0.36 3.11 35.47
N TYR A 186 -0.31 4.05 36.12
CA TYR A 186 -1.28 4.94 35.49
C TYR A 186 -0.64 5.58 34.25
N CYS A 187 -1.31 5.44 33.10
CA CYS A 187 -0.96 6.13 31.88
C CYS A 187 -1.96 7.28 31.71
N GLY A 188 -1.49 8.53 31.82
CA GLY A 188 -2.33 9.72 31.78
C GLY A 188 -1.92 10.72 32.85
N ARG A 189 -2.31 11.99 32.67
CA ARG A 189 -2.03 13.05 33.63
C ARG A 189 -3.05 13.01 34.76
N GLU A 190 -2.56 12.86 35.98
CA GLU A 190 -3.30 13.05 37.24
C GLU A 190 -3.69 14.52 37.46
#